data_AF-A0A973GXR9-F1
#
_entry.id   AF-A0A973GXR9-F1
#
_cell.length_a   1.000
_cell.length_b   1.000
_cell.length_c   1.000
_cell.angle_alpha   90.00
_cell.angle_beta   90.00
_cell.angle_gamma   90.00
#
_symmetry.space_group_name_H-M   'P 1'
#
loop_
_entity.id
_entity.type
_entity.pdbx_description
1 polymer ?
#
loop_
_entity_poly.entity_id
_entity_poly.type
_entity_poly.pdbx_seq_one_letter_code
_entity_poly.pdbx_strand_id
1 'polypeptide(L)'
;MNYVIEYELVAFIALVIVSLKYFFSTYFPSTQNRIFGYILLATLLTLLFDIITAYTLSYVDSFPFWLNQLLNTLYFSFQTINPPIFLIYILSLLGYLSILKSKRIL
;
A
#
# COMPACT_ATOMS: atom_id res chain seq x y z
N MET A 1 25.09 10.38 -2.14
CA MET A 1 24.04 9.99 -3.11
C MET A 1 22.84 10.85 -2.79
N ASN A 2 22.46 11.78 -3.67
CA ASN A 2 21.25 12.57 -3.45
C ASN A 2 20.06 11.66 -3.77
N TYR A 3 19.21 11.43 -2.78
CA TYR A 3 17.99 10.65 -2.98
C TYR A 3 17.01 11.48 -3.82
N VAL A 4 16.54 10.91 -4.93
CA VAL A 4 15.67 11.61 -5.90
C VAL A 4 14.21 11.31 -5.54
N ILE A 5 13.62 12.15 -4.69
CA ILE A 5 12.25 12.00 -4.15
C ILE A 5 11.19 12.25 -5.24
N GLU A 6 11.55 12.93 -6.33
CA GLU A 6 10.63 13.36 -7.38
C GLU A 6 9.85 12.19 -8.00
N TYR A 7 10.48 11.03 -8.18
CA TYR A 7 9.82 9.84 -8.73
C TYR A 7 8.75 9.28 -7.78
N GLU A 8 9.03 9.24 -6.48
CA GLU A 8 8.07 8.79 -5.46
C GLU A 8 6.89 9.75 -5.35
N LEU A 9 7.17 11.04 -5.46
CA LEU A 9 6.16 12.09 -5.41
C LEU A 9 5.18 11.96 -6.59
N VAL A 10 5.70 11.72 -7.80
CA VAL A 10 4.85 11.45 -8.99
C VAL A 10 4.03 10.17 -8.81
N ALA A 11 4.65 9.09 -8.33
CA ALA A 11 3.95 7.83 -8.07
C ALA A 11 2.83 8.00 -7.03
N PHE A 12 3.10 8.75 -5.96
CA PHE A 12 2.14 9.05 -4.91
C PHE A 12 0.96 9.86 -5.44
N ILE A 13 1.21 10.92 -6.22
CA ILE A 13 0.13 11.73 -6.84
C ILE A 13 -0.73 10.86 -7.75
N ALA A 14 -0.13 10.05 -8.62
CA ALA A 14 -0.87 9.15 -9.50
C ALA A 14 -1.75 8.18 -8.70
N LEU A 15 -1.21 7.61 -7.62
CA LEU A 15 -1.94 6.68 -6.77
C LEU A 15 -3.08 7.36 -5.99
N VAL A 16 -2.89 8.60 -5.53
CA VAL A 16 -3.95 9.40 -4.91
C VAL A 16 -5.10 9.62 -5.90
N ILE A 17 -4.81 10.00 -7.14
CA ILE A 17 -5.83 10.20 -8.18
C ILE A 17 -6.62 8.90 -8.43
N VAL A 18 -5.92 7.78 -8.59
CA VAL A 18 -6.55 6.46 -8.78
C VAL A 18 -7.41 6.08 -7.57
N SER A 19 -6.91 6.32 -6.36
CA SER A 19 -7.62 6.00 -5.12
C SER A 19 -8.87 6.86 -4.94
N LEU A 20 -8.80 8.16 -5.22
CA LEU A 20 -9.98 9.04 -5.18
C LEU A 20 -11.03 8.58 -6.19
N LYS A 21 -10.64 8.32 -7.44
CA LYS A 21 -11.56 7.78 -8.45
C LYS A 21 -12.19 6.48 -7.98
N TYR A 22 -11.40 5.61 -7.35
CA TYR A 22 -11.86 4.35 -6.83
C TYR A 22 -12.93 4.51 -5.73
N PHE A 23 -12.65 5.36 -4.73
CA PHE A 23 -13.54 5.56 -3.58
C PHE A 23 -14.78 6.42 -3.89
N PHE A 24 -14.70 7.33 -4.86
CA PHE A 24 -15.85 8.15 -5.26
C PHE A 24 -16.77 7.48 -6.29
N SER A 25 -16.29 6.49 -7.02
CA SER A 25 -17.12 5.77 -7.98
C SER A 25 -17.96 4.71 -7.26
N THR A 26 -19.27 4.69 -7.55
CA THR A 26 -20.21 3.68 -7.05
C THR A 26 -20.02 2.35 -7.76
N TYR A 27 -18.94 1.65 -7.42
CA TYR A 27 -18.70 0.29 -7.91
C TYR A 27 -19.61 -0.72 -7.23
N PHE A 28 -20.05 -1.73 -7.98
CA PHE A 28 -20.76 -2.87 -7.41
C PHE A 28 -19.89 -3.56 -6.33
N PRO A 29 -20.45 -3.86 -5.15
CA PRO A 29 -19.69 -4.43 -4.04
C PRO A 29 -19.34 -5.90 -4.32
N SER A 30 -18.23 -6.14 -5.03
CA SER A 30 -17.65 -7.46 -5.23
C SER A 30 -16.49 -7.72 -4.26
N THR A 31 -16.19 -8.99 -3.98
CA THR A 31 -15.05 -9.39 -3.14
C THR A 31 -13.73 -8.87 -3.72
N GLN A 32 -13.59 -8.91 -5.05
CA GLN A 32 -12.42 -8.38 -5.76
C GLN A 32 -12.27 -6.87 -5.56
N ASN A 33 -13.39 -6.13 -5.63
CA ASN A 33 -13.40 -4.69 -5.40
C ASN A 33 -12.93 -4.37 -3.97
N ARG A 34 -13.49 -5.06 -2.97
CA ARG A 34 -13.07 -4.87 -1.57
C ARG A 34 -11.57 -5.11 -1.36
N ILE A 35 -11.02 -6.19 -1.94
CA ILE A 35 -9.58 -6.49 -1.85
C ILE A 35 -8.74 -5.42 -2.56
N PHE A 36 -9.19 -4.95 -3.73
CA PHE A 36 -8.53 -3.86 -4.45
C PHE A 36 -8.49 -2.57 -3.64
N GLY A 37 -9.56 -2.24 -2.91
CA GLY A 37 -9.58 -1.12 -1.98
C GLY A 37 -8.51 -1.22 -0.88
N TYR A 38 -8.31 -2.42 -0.31
CA TYR A 38 -7.23 -2.65 0.66
C TYR A 38 -5.84 -2.50 0.03
N ILE A 39 -5.64 -2.96 -1.22
CA ILE A 39 -4.39 -2.75 -1.95
C ILE A 39 -4.11 -1.25 -2.10
N LEU A 40 -5.10 -0.47 -2.55
CA LEU A 40 -4.93 0.96 -2.75
C LEU A 40 -4.53 1.66 -1.45
N LEU A 41 -5.20 1.36 -0.33
CA LEU A 41 -4.86 1.93 0.97
C LEU A 41 -3.46 1.52 1.45
N ALA A 42 -3.14 0.23 1.37
CA ALA A 42 -1.83 -0.28 1.82
C ALA A 42 -0.68 0.31 0.98
N THR A 43 -0.88 0.42 -0.33
CA THR A 43 0.10 1.01 -1.25
C THR A 43 0.24 2.52 -1.02
N LEU A 44 -0.85 3.25 -0.75
CA LEU A 44 -0.81 4.66 -0.38
C LEU A 44 -0.01 4.90 0.90
N LEU A 45 -0.26 4.09 1.93
CA LEU A 45 0.49 4.18 3.19
C LEU A 45 1.97 3.86 2.96
N THR A 46 2.28 2.86 2.14
CA THR A 46 3.66 2.50 1.80
C THR A 46 4.40 3.69 1.18
N LEU A 47 3.84 4.30 0.13
CA LEU A 47 4.45 5.46 -0.54
C LEU A 47 4.52 6.69 0.37
N LEU A 48 3.52 6.89 1.24
CA LEU A 48 3.54 7.97 2.22
C LEU A 48 4.71 7.81 3.20
N PHE A 49 4.90 6.60 3.74
CA PHE A 49 6.03 6.32 4.64
C PHE A 49 7.37 6.36 3.90
N ASP A 50 7.42 5.97 2.62
CA ASP A 50 8.62 6.07 1.77
C ASP A 50 9.10 7.53 1.71
N ILE A 51 8.22 8.45 1.29
CA ILE A 51 8.52 9.88 1.17
C ILE A 51 8.90 10.48 2.53
N ILE A 52 8.17 10.13 3.59
CA ILE A 52 8.45 10.64 4.94
C ILE A 52 9.83 10.15 5.41
N THR A 53 10.13 8.85 5.26
CA THR A 53 11.41 8.30 5.69
C THR A 53 12.58 8.82 4.85
N ALA A 54 12.41 8.96 3.54
CA ALA A 54 13.41 9.59 2.66
C ALA A 54 13.71 11.04 3.09
N TYR A 55 12.68 11.79 3.47
CA TYR A 55 12.84 13.14 4.01
C TYR A 55 13.54 13.14 5.36
N THR A 56 13.09 12.34 6.33
CA THR A 56 13.68 12.35 7.67
C THR A 56 15.10 11.79 7.72
N LEU A 57 15.44 10.86 6.82
CA LEU A 57 16.83 10.39 6.58
C LEU A 57 17.71 11.44 5.90
N SER A 58 17.13 12.38 5.15
CA SER A 58 17.90 13.50 4.59
C SER A 58 18.27 14.54 5.66
N TYR A 59 17.53 14.57 6.78
CA TYR A 59 17.72 15.50 7.89
C TYR A 59 17.87 14.75 9.23
N VAL A 60 18.71 13.72 9.29
CA VAL A 60 18.87 12.85 10.48
C VAL A 60 19.14 13.66 11.76
N ASP A 61 19.96 14.71 11.68
CA ASP A 61 20.32 15.53 12.83
C ASP A 61 19.18 16.41 13.35
N SER A 62 18.14 16.62 12.54
CA SER A 62 16.97 17.45 12.89
C SER A 62 15.84 16.64 13.57
N PHE A 63 15.86 15.31 13.45
CA PHE A 63 14.81 14.44 13.97
C PHE A 63 15.33 13.50 15.06
N PRO A 64 14.55 13.26 16.14
CA PRO A 64 14.98 12.36 17.19
C PRO A 64 15.06 10.92 16.67
N PHE A 65 16.09 10.20 17.14
CA PHE A 65 16.39 8.83 16.69
C PHE A 65 15.19 7.87 16.78
N TRP A 66 14.43 7.93 17.88
CA TRP A 66 13.28 7.06 18.09
C TRP A 66 12.17 7.26 17.04
N LEU A 67 11.98 8.50 16.55
CA LEU A 67 10.99 8.82 15.54
C LEU A 67 11.41 8.25 14.18
N ASN A 68 12.68 8.42 13.82
CA ASN A 68 13.25 7.83 12.62
C ASN A 68 13.13 6.30 12.64
N GLN A 69 13.43 5.67 13.78
CA GLN A 69 13.31 4.22 13.94
C GLN A 69 11.86 3.74 13.79
N LEU A 70 10.90 4.46 14.39
CA LEU A 70 9.48 4.14 14.27
C LEU A 70 8.98 4.27 12.82
N LEU A 71 9.31 5.37 12.14
CA LEU A 71 8.92 5.60 10.74
C LEU A 71 9.49 4.54 9.80
N ASN A 72 10.77 4.19 9.95
CA ASN A 72 11.39 3.13 9.16
C ASN A 72 10.76 1.76 9.46
N THR A 73 10.45 1.46 10.72
CA THR A 73 9.77 0.21 11.08
C THR A 73 8.41 0.10 10.41
N LEU A 74 7.63 1.19 10.40
CA LEU A 74 6.34 1.25 9.71
C LEU A 74 6.52 1.04 8.19
N TYR A 75 7.46 1.77 7.58
CA TYR A 75 7.77 1.63 6.16
C TYR A 75 8.05 0.16 5.77
N PHE A 76 9.01 -0.49 6.44
CA PHE A 76 9.36 -1.88 6.15
C PHE A 76 8.22 -2.85 6.44
N SER A 77 7.40 -2.58 7.45
CA SER A 77 6.22 -3.40 7.76
C SER A 77 5.20 -3.35 6.61
N PHE A 78 4.88 -2.17 6.10
CA PHE A 78 3.97 -2.02 4.97
C PHE A 78 4.54 -2.59 3.67
N GLN A 79 5.85 -2.41 3.43
CA GLN A 79 6.54 -3.01 2.28
C GLN A 79 6.51 -4.54 2.33
N THR A 80 6.57 -5.14 3.53
CA THR A 80 6.46 -6.59 3.73
C THR A 80 5.02 -7.11 3.58
N ILE A 81 4.03 -6.32 4.00
CA ILE A 81 2.59 -6.68 3.95
C ILE A 81 2.00 -6.52 2.54
N ASN A 82 2.52 -5.62 1.70
CA ASN A 82 1.96 -5.40 0.36
C ASN A 82 1.97 -6.67 -0.53
N PRO A 83 3.09 -7.40 -0.72
CA PRO A 83 3.13 -8.58 -1.59
C PRO A 83 2.06 -9.64 -1.29
N PRO A 84 1.81 -10.04 -0.02
CA PRO A 84 0.75 -11.00 0.26
C PRO A 84 -0.66 -10.46 -0.04
N ILE A 85 -0.92 -9.15 0.12
CA ILE A 85 -2.21 -8.56 -0.28
C ILE A 85 -2.39 -8.64 -1.81
N PHE A 86 -1.34 -8.32 -2.58
CA PHE A 86 -1.35 -8.47 -4.04
C PHE A 86 -1.60 -9.93 -4.46
N LEU A 87 -0.97 -10.90 -3.80
CA LEU A 87 -1.22 -12.31 -4.03
C LEU A 87 -2.69 -12.67 -3.81
N ILE A 88 -3.28 -12.24 -2.68
CA ILE A 88 -4.70 -12.49 -2.36
C ILE A 88 -5.61 -11.90 -3.44
N TYR A 89 -5.29 -10.72 -3.96
CA TYR A 89 -6.05 -10.11 -5.05
C TYR A 89 -5.97 -10.91 -6.35
N ILE A 90 -4.78 -11.35 -6.74
CA ILE A 90 -4.60 -12.21 -7.93
C ILE A 90 -5.40 -13.51 -7.77
N LEU A 91 -5.33 -14.16 -6.59
CA LEU A 91 -6.14 -15.34 -6.30
C LEU A 91 -7.65 -15.06 -6.33
N SER A 92 -8.07 -13.86 -5.93
CA SER A 92 -9.46 -13.41 -6.05
C SER A 92 -9.90 -13.21 -7.49
N LEU A 93 -9.03 -12.69 -8.35
CA LEU A 93 -9.29 -12.51 -9.78
C LEU A 93 -9.40 -13.86 -10.50
N LEU A 94 -8.53 -14.81 -10.14
CA LEU A 94 -8.53 -16.18 -10.68
C LEU A 94 -9.67 -17.06 -10.14
N GLY A 95 -10.49 -16.57 -9.20
CA GLY A 95 -11.62 -17.33 -8.65
C GLY A 95 -11.21 -18.45 -7.66
N TYR A 96 -9.94 -18.56 -7.30
CA TYR A 96 -9.48 -19.58 -6.34
C TYR A 96 -10.04 -19.35 -4.92
N LEU A 97 -10.31 -18.09 -4.55
CA LEU A 97 -10.92 -17.78 -3.26
C LEU A 97 -12.37 -18.30 -3.13
N SER A 98 -13.15 -18.30 -4.22
CA SER A 98 -14.51 -18.88 -4.19
C SER A 98 -14.47 -20.41 -4.13
N ILE A 99 -13.49 -21.04 -4.79
CA ILE A 99 -13.31 -22.50 -4.75
C ILE A 99 -12.92 -22.97 -3.34
N LEU A 100 -12.03 -22.26 -2.66
CA LEU A 100 -11.64 -22.55 -1.27
C LEU A 100 -12.81 -22.40 -0.30
N LYS A 101 -13.68 -21.40 -0.51
CA LYS A 101 -14.87 -21.19 0.31
C LYS A 101 -15.90 -22.32 0.12
N SER A 102 -16.03 -22.84 -1.11
CA SER A 102 -16.92 -23.98 -1.43
C SER A 102 -16.42 -25.30 -0.85
N LYS A 103 -15.10 -25.53 -0.81
CA LYS A 103 -14.52 -26.78 -0.27
C LYS A 103 -14.56 -26.89 1.25
N ARG A 104 -14.82 -25.80 1.97
CA ARG A 104 -14.94 -25.80 3.44
C ARG A 104 -16.32 -26.21 3.96
N ILE A 105 -17.29 -26.48 3.07
CA ILE A 105 -18.70 -26.81 3.38
C ILE A 105 -19.01 -28.31 3.13
N LEU A 106 -18.02 -29.09 2.70
CA LEU A 106 -18.10 -30.56 2.60
C LEU A 106 -17.15 -31.19 3.62
#